data_AF-A0A3M1GQC5-F1
#
_entry.id   AF-A0A3M1GQC5-F1
#
_cell.length_a   1.000
_cell.length_b   1.000
_cell.length_c   1.000
_cell.angle_alpha   90.00
_cell.angle_beta   90.00
_cell.angle_gamma   90.00
#
_symmetry.space_group_name_H-M   'P 1'
#
loop_
_entity.id
_entity.type
_entity.pdbx_description
1 polymer ?
#
loop_
_entity_poly.entity_id
_entity_poly.type
_entity_poly.pdbx_seq_one_letter_code
_entity_poly.pdbx_strand_id
1 'polypeptide(L)'
;MNIQNSKLKIQNSRDFPDFWSRRDNAQTHVFEFAPLGMPARITANQPAVLDAARLSAGRFSRAPAADSPPVQVQVVVTRRGGGPLPPNLPDRLAYTGVGDWISLSAGSWGYGFASLSYRQAVAVLSPELAAATRLVSRYI
;
A
#
# COMPACT_ATOMS: atom_id res chain seq x y z
N MET A 1 -19.41 27.79 -43.68
CA MET A 1 -20.06 27.03 -42.60
C MET A 1 -18.99 26.73 -41.56
N ASN A 2 -19.01 27.45 -40.44
CA ASN A 2 -17.93 27.48 -39.44
C ASN A 2 -18.05 26.28 -38.49
N ILE A 3 -17.08 25.37 -38.51
CA ILE A 3 -16.97 24.28 -37.53
C ILE A 3 -16.27 24.87 -36.30
N GLN A 4 -17.06 25.29 -35.30
CA GLN A 4 -16.50 25.73 -34.03
C GLN A 4 -15.93 24.53 -33.28
N ASN A 5 -14.61 24.60 -33.03
CA ASN A 5 -13.88 23.79 -32.07
C ASN A 5 -14.55 23.85 -30.69
N SER A 6 -15.32 22.82 -30.35
CA SER A 6 -15.74 22.56 -28.98
C SER A 6 -14.53 22.10 -28.16
N LYS A 7 -13.85 23.08 -27.56
CA LYS A 7 -12.91 22.82 -26.46
C LYS A 7 -13.67 22.05 -25.38
N LEU A 8 -13.42 20.74 -25.27
CA LEU A 8 -13.78 19.95 -24.10
C LEU A 8 -13.14 20.62 -22.88
N LYS A 9 -13.94 21.43 -22.17
CA LYS A 9 -13.59 21.89 -20.83
C LYS A 9 -13.49 20.63 -19.99
N ILE A 10 -12.28 20.27 -19.58
CA ILE A 10 -12.04 19.20 -18.61
C ILE A 10 -12.79 19.63 -17.34
N GLN A 11 -13.99 19.10 -17.15
CA GLN A 11 -14.79 19.30 -15.95
C GLN A 11 -14.00 18.78 -14.76
N ASN A 12 -14.10 19.50 -13.64
CA ASN A 12 -13.36 19.22 -12.42
C ASN A 12 -13.57 17.75 -12.03
N SER A 13 -12.51 17.01 -11.73
CA SER A 13 -12.62 15.57 -11.39
C SER A 13 -13.50 15.27 -10.17
N ARG A 14 -13.83 16.31 -9.39
CA ARG A 14 -14.77 16.26 -8.26
C ARG A 14 -16.23 16.09 -8.68
N ASP A 15 -16.58 16.46 -9.91
CA ASP A 15 -17.97 16.44 -10.40
C ASP A 15 -18.41 15.03 -10.85
N PHE A 16 -17.47 14.10 -10.94
CA PHE A 16 -17.77 12.71 -11.30
C PHE A 16 -18.05 11.85 -10.05
N PRO A 17 -19.03 10.92 -10.14
CA PRO A 17 -19.21 9.89 -9.12
C PRO A 17 -17.93 9.08 -8.90
N ASP A 18 -17.71 8.63 -7.67
CA ASP A 18 -16.49 7.89 -7.33
C ASP A 18 -16.62 6.40 -7.67
N PHE A 19 -16.59 6.09 -8.97
CA PHE A 19 -16.85 4.74 -9.48
C PHE A 19 -15.88 3.65 -8.99
N TRP A 20 -14.71 4.02 -8.44
CA TRP A 20 -13.69 3.08 -7.94
C TRP A 20 -13.17 3.42 -6.55
N SER A 21 -13.94 4.19 -5.76
CA SER A 21 -13.51 4.65 -4.43
C SER A 21 -12.13 5.36 -4.46
N ARG A 22 -11.79 6.04 -5.55
CA ARG A 22 -10.49 6.72 -5.73
C ARG A 22 -10.28 7.80 -4.67
N ARG A 23 -11.35 8.46 -4.23
CA ARG A 23 -11.27 9.47 -3.18
C ARG A 23 -11.03 8.82 -1.82
N ASP A 24 -11.66 7.68 -1.55
CA ASP A 24 -11.44 6.93 -0.30
C ASP A 24 -10.08 6.22 -0.25
N ASN A 25 -9.54 5.89 -1.42
CA ASN A 25 -8.23 5.27 -1.57
C ASN A 25 -7.10 6.31 -1.63
N ALA A 26 -7.42 7.60 -1.51
CA ALA A 26 -6.45 8.68 -1.54
C ALA A 26 -5.40 8.49 -0.45
N GLN A 27 -4.14 8.61 -0.82
CA GLN A 27 -2.99 8.36 0.04
C GLN A 27 -2.70 9.61 0.88
N THR A 28 -3.44 9.80 1.96
CA THR A 28 -3.38 11.00 2.82
C THR A 28 -2.40 10.89 3.98
N HIS A 29 -1.85 9.70 4.22
CA HIS A 29 -0.93 9.44 5.32
C HIS A 29 0.41 8.97 4.79
N VAL A 30 1.50 9.38 5.45
CA VAL A 30 2.88 9.09 5.05
C VAL A 30 3.71 8.71 6.27
N PHE A 31 4.59 7.73 6.12
CA PHE A 31 5.63 7.37 7.08
C PHE A 31 6.91 7.02 6.33
N GLU A 32 8.04 7.55 6.80
CA GLU A 32 9.36 7.34 6.21
C GLU A 32 10.28 6.70 7.23
N PHE A 33 11.06 5.72 6.77
CA PHE A 33 12.00 4.96 7.59
C PHE A 33 13.08 4.33 6.70
N ALA A 34 14.11 3.75 7.30
CA ALA A 34 15.23 3.14 6.56
C ALA A 34 15.47 1.69 7.03
N PRO A 35 14.61 0.72 6.64
CA PRO A 35 14.83 -0.68 6.99
C PRO A 35 16.18 -1.14 6.45
N LEU A 36 17.04 -1.65 7.34
CA LEU A 36 18.40 -2.10 6.98
C LEU A 36 19.22 -1.03 6.23
N GLY A 37 18.95 0.26 6.50
CA GLY A 37 19.63 1.39 5.87
C GLY A 37 19.13 1.73 4.47
N MET A 38 18.15 1.01 3.91
CA MET A 38 17.54 1.37 2.63
C MET A 38 16.38 2.33 2.85
N PRO A 39 16.40 3.56 2.30
CA PRO A 39 15.29 4.49 2.50
C PRO A 39 13.98 3.92 1.95
N ALA A 40 12.90 4.07 2.72
CA ALA A 40 11.57 3.61 2.37
C ALA A 40 10.51 4.64 2.78
N ARG A 41 9.50 4.78 1.94
CA ARG A 41 8.35 5.67 2.15
C ARG A 41 7.07 4.86 2.00
N ILE A 42 6.30 4.78 3.07
CA ILE A 42 4.99 4.15 3.08
C ILE A 42 3.93 5.22 3.03
N THR A 43 3.02 5.13 2.08
CA THR A 43 1.80 5.93 2.05
C THR A 43 0.59 5.06 2.28
N ALA A 44 -0.45 5.61 2.91
CA ALA A 44 -1.68 4.89 3.16
C ALA A 44 -2.91 5.80 3.11
N ASN A 45 -4.08 5.22 2.82
CA ASN A 45 -5.37 5.89 2.96
C ASN A 45 -5.96 5.83 4.37
N GLN A 46 -5.40 5.00 5.27
CA GLN A 46 -5.78 4.93 6.67
C GLN A 46 -4.56 4.97 7.59
N PRO A 47 -4.65 5.67 8.74
CA PRO A 47 -3.51 5.84 9.64
C PRO A 47 -3.12 4.55 10.37
N ALA A 48 -4.07 3.64 10.62
CA ALA A 48 -3.82 2.38 11.35
C ALA A 48 -2.74 1.50 10.70
N VAL A 49 -2.60 1.57 9.37
CA VAL A 49 -1.53 0.87 8.63
C VAL A 49 -0.15 1.37 9.05
N LEU A 50 -0.01 2.67 9.31
CA LEU A 50 1.28 3.26 9.65
C LEU A 50 1.75 2.82 11.04
N ASP A 51 0.84 2.42 11.94
CA ASP A 51 1.23 1.86 13.23
C ASP A 51 1.95 0.51 13.07
N ALA A 52 1.55 -0.29 12.08
CA ALA A 52 2.25 -1.53 11.75
C ALA A 52 3.64 -1.24 11.18
N ALA A 53 3.73 -0.25 10.28
CA ALA A 53 5.00 0.20 9.71
C ALA A 53 5.96 0.75 10.78
N ARG A 54 5.47 1.54 11.74
CA ARG A 54 6.26 2.05 12.88
C ARG A 54 6.78 0.90 13.75
N LEU A 55 5.93 -0.09 14.02
CA LEU A 55 6.31 -1.27 14.79
C LEU A 55 7.40 -2.09 14.07
N SER A 56 7.31 -2.25 12.75
CA SER A 56 8.37 -2.86 11.93
C SER A 56 9.66 -2.03 11.93
N ALA A 57 9.56 -0.71 11.75
CA ALA A 57 10.71 0.19 11.72
C ALA A 57 11.55 0.11 13.00
N GLY A 58 10.89 0.02 14.18
CA GLY A 58 11.59 -0.16 15.44
C GLY A 58 12.43 -1.45 15.52
N ARG A 59 12.12 -2.47 14.71
CA ARG A 59 12.87 -3.72 14.62
C ARG A 59 14.03 -3.65 13.63
N PHE A 60 13.83 -3.00 12.47
CA PHE A 60 14.72 -3.11 11.31
C PHE A 60 15.51 -1.85 10.96
N SER A 61 15.18 -0.68 11.51
CA SER A 61 15.83 0.60 11.16
C SER A 61 17.06 0.94 12.01
N ARG A 62 17.92 -0.04 12.28
CA ARG A 62 19.11 0.16 13.13
C ARG A 62 20.33 0.69 12.39
N ALA A 63 20.35 0.59 11.06
CA ALA A 63 21.45 1.06 10.24
C ALA A 63 21.21 2.50 9.77
N PRO A 64 22.28 3.31 9.55
CA PRO A 64 22.16 4.61 8.90
C PRO A 64 21.52 4.49 7.52
N ALA A 65 20.71 5.49 7.16
CA ALA A 65 20.12 5.55 5.83
C ALA A 65 21.22 5.78 4.76
N ALA A 66 21.22 4.94 3.73
CA ALA A 66 22.03 5.11 2.54
C ALA A 66 21.51 6.27 1.69
N ASP A 67 22.42 6.94 0.99
CA ASP A 67 22.06 7.98 0.02
C ASP A 67 21.57 7.32 -1.28
N SER A 68 20.29 6.94 -1.30
CA SER A 68 19.66 6.34 -2.49
C SER A 68 18.16 6.65 -2.56
N PRO A 69 17.54 6.59 -3.75
CA PRO A 69 16.11 6.84 -3.89
C PRO A 69 15.26 5.89 -3.03
N PRO A 70 14.23 6.40 -2.32
CA PRO A 70 13.44 5.58 -1.42
C PRO A 70 12.55 4.57 -2.15
N VAL A 71 12.45 3.36 -1.59
CA VAL A 71 11.44 2.38 -1.94
C VAL A 71 10.06 2.95 -1.59
N GLN A 72 9.14 2.98 -2.54
CA GLN A 72 7.78 3.48 -2.36
C GLN A 72 6.83 2.32 -2.08
N VAL A 73 6.13 2.35 -0.96
CA VAL A 73 5.11 1.36 -0.61
C VAL A 73 3.76 2.07 -0.47
N GLN A 74 2.81 1.76 -1.33
CA GLN A 74 1.45 2.30 -1.24
C GLN A 74 0.53 1.26 -0.63
N VAL A 75 -0.21 1.64 0.40
CA VAL A 75 -1.16 0.74 1.07
C VAL A 75 -2.57 1.30 0.95
N VAL A 76 -3.47 0.46 0.46
CA VAL A 76 -4.90 0.77 0.35
C VAL A 76 -5.66 -0.16 1.26
N VAL A 77 -6.36 0.39 2.24
CA VAL A 77 -7.34 -0.35 3.04
C VAL A 77 -8.69 -0.23 2.37
N THR A 78 -9.25 -1.35 1.93
CA THR A 78 -10.55 -1.41 1.25
C THR A 78 -11.70 -1.20 2.23
N ARG A 79 -12.85 -0.77 1.73
CA ARG A 79 -14.08 -0.69 2.54
C ARG A 79 -14.70 -2.06 2.84
N ARG A 80 -14.52 -3.02 1.93
CA ARG A 80 -15.07 -4.37 2.11
C ARG A 80 -14.19 -5.16 3.08
N GLY A 81 -14.84 -5.78 4.06
CA GLY A 81 -14.20 -6.70 5.00
C GLY A 81 -13.78 -8.01 4.34
N GLY A 82 -12.72 -8.61 4.86
CA GLY A 82 -12.26 -9.95 4.46
C GLY A 82 -12.94 -11.08 5.23
N GLY A 83 -13.76 -10.75 6.24
CA GLY A 83 -14.26 -11.66 7.27
C GLY A 83 -13.27 -11.82 8.43
N PRO A 84 -13.59 -12.63 9.45
CA PRO A 84 -12.69 -12.86 10.59
C PRO A 84 -11.31 -13.36 10.15
N LEU A 85 -10.25 -12.78 10.72
CA LEU A 85 -8.89 -13.23 10.44
C LEU A 85 -8.66 -14.63 11.01
N PRO A 86 -8.08 -15.56 10.23
CA PRO A 86 -7.76 -16.89 10.75
C PRO A 86 -6.58 -16.78 11.73
N PRO A 87 -6.56 -17.56 12.82
CA PRO A 87 -5.48 -17.53 13.80
C PRO A 87 -4.13 -17.94 13.19
N ASN A 88 -4.16 -18.74 12.13
CA ASN A 88 -3.00 -19.22 11.39
C ASN A 88 -2.80 -18.49 10.05
N LEU A 89 -3.21 -17.22 9.95
CA LEU A 89 -3.00 -16.42 8.74
C LEU A 89 -1.57 -16.48 8.17
N PRO A 90 -0.49 -16.46 8.98
CA PRO A 90 0.88 -16.67 8.51
C PRO A 90 1.08 -17.88 7.59
N ASP A 91 0.49 -19.03 7.96
CA ASP A 91 0.64 -20.29 7.24
C ASP A 91 -0.18 -20.31 5.94
N ARG A 92 -1.07 -19.33 5.77
CA ARG A 92 -1.94 -19.19 4.60
C ARG A 92 -1.44 -18.12 3.62
N LEU A 93 -0.33 -17.46 3.94
CA LEU A 93 0.26 -16.49 3.04
C LEU A 93 0.88 -17.21 1.85
N ALA A 94 0.44 -16.85 0.65
CA ALA A 94 1.03 -17.33 -0.59
C ALA A 94 1.99 -16.28 -1.13
N TYR A 95 3.19 -16.71 -1.49
CA TYR A 95 4.23 -15.86 -2.04
C TYR A 95 4.67 -16.42 -3.38
N THR A 96 4.84 -15.55 -4.36
CA THR A 96 5.41 -15.92 -5.66
C THR A 96 6.23 -14.77 -6.22
N GLY A 97 7.15 -15.07 -7.12
CA GLY A 97 7.96 -14.06 -7.76
C GLY A 97 8.61 -14.57 -9.04
N VAL A 98 8.92 -13.65 -9.94
CA VAL A 98 9.65 -13.92 -11.17
C VAL A 98 10.49 -12.71 -11.56
N GLY A 99 11.80 -12.90 -11.67
CA GLY A 99 12.74 -11.79 -11.86
C GLY A 99 12.61 -10.76 -10.72
N ASP A 100 12.37 -9.50 -11.08
CA ASP A 100 12.20 -8.38 -10.14
C ASP A 100 10.80 -8.24 -9.55
N TRP A 101 9.86 -9.11 -9.93
CA TRP A 101 8.48 -9.04 -9.48
C TRP A 101 8.24 -9.98 -8.30
N ILE A 102 7.60 -9.45 -7.26
CA ILE A 102 7.18 -10.20 -6.07
C ILE A 102 5.68 -9.98 -5.87
N SER A 103 4.98 -11.05 -5.50
CA SER A 103 3.56 -11.02 -5.15
C SER A 103 3.31 -11.78 -3.85
N LEU A 104 2.38 -11.25 -3.06
CA LEU A 104 1.98 -11.80 -1.77
C LEU A 104 0.45 -11.82 -1.72
N SER A 105 -0.14 -12.94 -1.33
CA SER A 105 -1.58 -13.05 -1.12
C SER A 105 -1.88 -13.54 0.28
N ALA A 106 -2.76 -12.81 0.96
CA ALA A 106 -3.42 -13.19 2.19
C ALA A 106 -4.89 -13.56 1.90
N GLY A 107 -5.20 -14.12 0.73
CA GLY A 107 -6.56 -14.51 0.35
C GLY A 107 -7.52 -13.32 0.30
N SER A 108 -8.67 -13.43 0.98
CA SER A 108 -9.68 -12.36 1.03
C SER A 108 -9.25 -11.16 1.88
N TRP A 109 -8.18 -11.28 2.67
CA TRP A 109 -7.76 -10.24 3.61
C TRP A 109 -6.76 -9.25 3.02
N GLY A 110 -6.08 -9.61 1.94
CA GLY A 110 -5.19 -8.70 1.26
C GLY A 110 -4.32 -9.32 0.19
N TYR A 111 -3.74 -8.46 -0.63
CA TYR A 111 -2.83 -8.80 -1.70
C TYR A 111 -1.76 -7.71 -1.83
N GLY A 112 -0.54 -8.11 -2.14
CA GLY A 112 0.60 -7.23 -2.34
C GLY A 112 1.33 -7.57 -3.63
N PHE A 113 1.92 -6.55 -4.22
CA PHE A 113 2.75 -6.67 -5.39
C PHE A 113 3.89 -5.67 -5.31
N ALA A 114 5.09 -6.09 -5.69
CA ALA A 114 6.27 -5.25 -5.70
C ALA A 114 7.11 -5.47 -6.97
N SER A 115 7.72 -4.37 -7.42
CA SER A 115 8.79 -4.35 -8.42
C SER A 115 10.06 -3.84 -7.76
N LEU A 116 11.10 -4.67 -7.79
CA LEU A 116 12.41 -4.30 -7.29
C LEU A 116 13.09 -3.27 -8.19
N SER A 117 12.98 -3.42 -9.52
CA SER A 117 13.56 -2.48 -10.49
C SER A 117 12.94 -1.09 -10.42
N TYR A 118 11.62 -0.99 -10.17
CA TYR A 118 10.96 0.30 -9.97
C TYR A 118 11.00 0.79 -8.51
N ARG A 119 11.55 0.01 -7.58
CA ARG A 119 11.54 0.30 -6.13
C ARG A 119 10.13 0.65 -5.62
N GLN A 120 9.14 -0.10 -6.07
CA GLN A 120 7.73 0.20 -5.82
C GLN A 120 6.99 -1.04 -5.35
N ALA A 121 6.09 -0.85 -4.39
CA ALA A 121 5.16 -1.85 -3.93
C ALA A 121 3.77 -1.24 -3.73
N VAL A 122 2.75 -2.04 -3.99
CA VAL A 122 1.35 -1.73 -3.69
C VAL A 122 0.76 -2.89 -2.91
N ALA A 123 0.12 -2.58 -1.78
CA ALA A 123 -0.61 -3.54 -0.98
C ALA A 123 -2.06 -3.09 -0.80
N VAL A 124 -2.99 -4.04 -0.92
CA VAL A 124 -4.40 -3.85 -0.67
C VAL A 124 -4.76 -4.71 0.52
N LEU A 125 -5.34 -4.12 1.57
CA LEU A 125 -5.69 -4.79 2.82
C LEU A 125 -7.18 -4.63 3.10
N SER A 126 -7.77 -5.65 3.70
CA SER A 126 -9.06 -5.56 4.39
C SER A 126 -8.93 -4.72 5.68
N PRO A 127 -10.02 -4.09 6.16
CA PRO A 127 -10.03 -3.39 7.44
C PRO A 127 -9.56 -4.25 8.61
N GLU A 128 -9.97 -5.53 8.65
CA GLU A 128 -9.61 -6.45 9.72
C GLU A 128 -8.10 -6.69 9.75
N LEU A 129 -7.49 -6.93 8.58
CA LEU A 129 -6.04 -7.10 8.48
C LEU A 129 -5.30 -5.81 8.82
N ALA A 130 -5.76 -4.66 8.33
CA ALA A 130 -5.16 -3.36 8.63
C ALA A 130 -5.17 -3.02 10.14
N ALA A 131 -6.22 -3.42 10.86
CA ALA A 131 -6.33 -3.26 12.30
C ALA A 131 -5.44 -4.24 13.10
N ALA A 132 -4.98 -5.34 12.49
CA ALA A 132 -4.14 -6.34 13.13
C ALA A 132 -2.65 -5.96 13.10
N THR A 133 -2.29 -4.83 13.72
CA THR A 133 -0.96 -4.21 13.70
C THR A 133 0.19 -5.20 13.93
N ARG A 134 0.08 -6.08 14.93
CA ARG A 134 1.13 -7.06 15.25
C ARG A 134 1.34 -8.11 14.17
N LEU A 135 0.28 -8.45 13.44
CA LEU A 135 0.33 -9.42 12.37
C LEU A 135 0.89 -8.77 11.10
N VAL A 136 0.42 -7.57 10.76
CA VAL A 136 0.90 -6.80 9.61
C VAL A 136 2.39 -6.44 9.77
N SER A 137 2.83 -5.99 10.95
CA SER A 137 4.24 -5.65 11.24
C SER A 137 5.24 -6.82 11.16
N ARG A 138 4.79 -8.05 10.93
CA ARG A 138 5.70 -9.17 10.67
C ARG A 138 6.08 -9.26 9.19
N TYR A 139 5.33 -8.58 8.33
CA TYR A 139 5.43 -8.68 6.87
C TYR A 139 5.60 -7.33 6.16
N ILE A 140 5.64 -6.23 6.93
CA ILE A 140 6.08 -4.90 6.49
C ILE A 140 7.51 -4.67 6.97
#